data_AF-N0AWE3-F1
#
_entry.id   AF-N0AWE3-F1
#
_cell.length_a   1.000
_cell.length_b   1.000
_cell.length_c   1.000
_cell.angle_alpha   90.00
_cell.angle_beta   90.00
_cell.angle_gamma   90.00
#
_symmetry.space_group_name_H-M   'P 1'
#
loop_
_entity.id
_entity.type
_entity.pdbx_description
1 polymer ?
#
loop_
_entity_poly.entity_id
_entity_poly.type
_entity_poly.pdbx_seq_one_letter_code
_entity_poly.pdbx_strand_id
1 'polypeptide(L)'
;MVVFGTKDALLNIPDDCIKIEVKKASEPPEVAKYQRINSIHYYIDPQIDILNQYDYILRTDADTFLTPAWNQYYPELYTTGKGGYVSTSEVKENIKRVAEIRGLIHKGRHNIGAAHYGPPHEVIRVSQQAVKIAKYLLTHDFKDQKGKWPGWYGGVINMYSNEIAMNHYIPNFKIDKMNLVFLNTSSDSVHNHAHIHCWHTKDIFSKFRFERGEYDRIRNEEFRY
;
A
#
# COMPACT_ATOMS: atom_id res chain seq x y z
N MET A 1 11.52 11.99 -5.71
CA MET A 1 10.27 11.24 -5.47
C MET A 1 9.27 11.59 -6.57
N VAL A 2 8.50 10.61 -7.08
CA VAL A 2 7.41 10.84 -8.03
C VAL A 2 6.08 10.77 -7.27
N VAL A 3 5.25 11.81 -7.38
CA VAL A 3 3.98 11.89 -6.65
C VAL A 3 2.84 12.08 -7.64
N PHE A 4 1.92 11.12 -7.64
CA PHE A 4 0.65 11.20 -8.35
C PHE A 4 -0.41 11.73 -7.39
N GLY A 5 -1.10 12.80 -7.74
CA GLY A 5 -2.11 13.40 -6.87
C GLY A 5 -3.09 14.31 -7.61
N THR A 6 -4.18 14.70 -6.95
CA THR A 6 -5.03 15.77 -7.47
C THR A 6 -4.31 17.10 -7.40
N LYS A 7 -4.70 18.05 -8.25
CA LYS A 7 -4.15 19.42 -8.25
C LYS A 7 -3.98 20.01 -6.85
N ASP A 8 -5.03 19.98 -6.04
CA ASP A 8 -5.00 20.54 -4.67
C ASP A 8 -4.05 19.78 -3.73
N ALA A 9 -3.89 18.47 -3.93
CA ALA A 9 -2.96 17.67 -3.11
C ALA A 9 -1.51 18.00 -3.46
N LEU A 10 -1.22 18.19 -4.76
CA LEU A 10 0.11 18.49 -5.27
C LEU A 10 0.63 19.87 -4.83
N LEU A 11 -0.25 20.81 -4.46
CA LEU A 11 0.15 22.09 -3.87
C LEU A 11 0.90 21.93 -2.54
N ASN A 12 0.68 20.82 -1.82
CA ASN A 12 1.33 20.52 -0.54
C ASN A 12 2.61 19.69 -0.70
N ILE A 13 2.98 19.34 -1.93
CA ILE A 13 4.14 18.51 -2.22
C ILE A 13 5.35 19.40 -2.50
N PRO A 14 6.54 19.10 -1.92
CA PRO A 14 7.77 19.83 -2.19
C PRO A 14 8.09 20.00 -3.68
N ASP A 15 8.73 21.11 -4.05
CA ASP A 15 9.02 21.48 -5.45
C ASP A 15 10.12 20.63 -6.10
N ASP A 16 10.93 19.93 -5.30
CA ASP A 16 11.94 18.98 -5.75
C ASP A 16 11.36 17.59 -6.12
N CYS A 17 10.05 17.41 -5.97
CA CYS A 17 9.34 16.21 -6.39
C CYS A 17 8.83 16.32 -7.83
N ILE A 18 8.80 15.20 -8.54
CA ILE A 18 8.08 15.10 -9.81
C ILE A 18 6.58 14.98 -9.50
N LYS A 19 5.81 16.02 -9.81
CA LYS A 19 4.37 16.12 -9.52
C LYS A 19 3.56 15.76 -10.76
N ILE A 20 2.69 14.75 -10.66
CA ILE A 20 1.85 14.28 -11.78
C ILE A 20 0.39 14.39 -11.37
N GLU A 21 -0.35 15.26 -12.06
CA GLU A 21 -1.77 15.45 -11.79
C GLU A 21 -2.58 14.27 -12.31
N VAL A 22 -3.41 13.70 -11.42
CA VAL A 22 -4.35 12.62 -11.73
C VAL A 22 -5.71 12.90 -11.13
N LYS A 23 -6.76 12.30 -11.72
CA LYS A 23 -8.13 12.40 -11.21
C LYS A 23 -8.36 11.37 -10.10
N LYS A 24 -9.19 11.75 -9.13
CA LYS A 24 -9.72 10.79 -8.14
C LYS A 24 -10.52 9.70 -8.85
N ALA A 25 -10.37 8.48 -8.35
CA ALA A 25 -11.19 7.36 -8.77
C ALA A 25 -12.66 7.64 -8.42
N SER A 26 -13.52 7.64 -9.43
CA SER A 26 -14.96 7.91 -9.25
C SER A 26 -15.87 6.83 -9.83
N GLU A 27 -15.39 6.05 -10.81
CA GLU A 27 -16.21 5.11 -11.57
C GLU A 27 -15.78 3.64 -11.39
N PRO A 28 -16.74 2.74 -11.15
CA PRO A 28 -18.19 2.98 -10.92
C PRO A 28 -18.47 3.66 -9.55
N PRO A 29 -19.71 4.11 -9.24
CA PRO A 29 -20.00 4.92 -8.04
C PRO A 29 -19.54 4.32 -6.70
N GLU A 30 -19.46 3.00 -6.58
CA GLU A 30 -18.93 2.30 -5.41
C GLU A 30 -17.44 2.63 -5.16
N VAL A 31 -16.69 2.92 -6.21
CA VAL A 31 -15.28 3.35 -6.17
C VAL A 31 -15.14 4.69 -5.47
N ALA A 32 -16.02 5.65 -5.76
CA ALA A 32 -15.99 6.97 -5.13
C ALA A 32 -16.18 6.90 -3.60
N LYS A 33 -16.90 5.88 -3.11
CA LYS A 33 -17.16 5.65 -1.67
C LYS A 33 -15.95 5.06 -0.94
N TYR A 34 -14.98 4.49 -1.65
CA TYR A 34 -13.79 3.86 -1.08
C TYR A 34 -12.52 4.66 -1.40
N GLN A 35 -12.32 5.75 -0.66
CA GLN A 35 -11.22 6.71 -0.87
C GLN A 35 -9.82 6.07 -0.98
N ARG A 36 -9.57 4.98 -0.22
CA ARG A 36 -8.29 4.27 -0.22
C ARG A 36 -7.90 3.70 -1.59
N ILE A 37 -8.85 3.48 -2.50
CA ILE A 37 -8.53 3.00 -3.85
C ILE A 37 -7.58 3.94 -4.60
N ASN A 38 -7.57 5.23 -4.26
CA ASN A 38 -6.69 6.21 -4.89
C ASN A 38 -5.20 5.90 -4.66
N SER A 39 -4.82 5.07 -3.67
CA SER A 39 -3.43 4.64 -3.50
C SER A 39 -2.95 3.57 -4.49
N ILE A 40 -3.85 3.07 -5.35
CA ILE A 40 -3.54 2.19 -6.50
C ILE A 40 -4.16 2.67 -7.81
N HIS A 41 -5.24 3.47 -7.78
CA HIS A 41 -6.00 3.78 -8.99
C HIS A 41 -5.19 4.57 -10.03
N TYR A 42 -4.26 5.42 -9.60
CA TYR A 42 -3.42 6.20 -10.53
C TYR A 42 -2.56 5.34 -11.47
N TYR A 43 -2.34 4.05 -11.16
CA TYR A 43 -1.62 3.13 -12.05
C TYR A 43 -2.32 2.84 -13.38
N ILE A 44 -3.60 3.23 -13.53
CA ILE A 44 -4.32 3.14 -14.81
C ILE A 44 -4.18 4.40 -15.65
N ASP A 45 -3.59 5.48 -15.11
CA ASP A 45 -3.32 6.69 -15.86
C ASP A 45 -2.16 6.44 -16.85
N PRO A 46 -2.25 6.87 -18.12
CA PRO A 46 -1.16 6.68 -19.09
C PRO A 46 0.17 7.29 -18.67
N GLN A 47 0.16 8.33 -17.83
CA GLN A 47 1.40 8.95 -17.34
C GLN A 47 2.21 8.04 -16.41
N ILE A 48 1.67 6.88 -16.01
CA ILE A 48 2.39 5.90 -15.19
C ILE A 48 3.67 5.39 -15.86
N ASP A 49 3.75 5.46 -17.20
CA ASP A 49 4.89 4.99 -17.98
C ASP A 49 6.19 5.73 -17.65
N ILE A 50 6.12 6.95 -17.09
CA ILE A 50 7.29 7.67 -16.58
C ILE A 50 8.08 6.83 -15.56
N LEU A 51 7.43 5.94 -14.82
CA LEU A 51 8.09 5.10 -13.82
C LEU A 51 9.01 4.06 -14.46
N ASN A 52 8.83 3.71 -15.74
CA ASN A 52 9.69 2.76 -16.44
C ASN A 52 11.09 3.32 -16.75
N GLN A 53 11.36 4.59 -16.47
CA GLN A 53 12.72 5.17 -16.57
C GLN A 53 13.64 4.78 -15.39
N TYR A 54 13.09 4.17 -14.34
CA TYR A 54 13.84 3.76 -13.15
C TYR A 54 14.15 2.26 -13.18
N ASP A 55 15.27 1.84 -12.60
CA ASP A 55 15.60 0.41 -12.48
C ASP A 55 14.66 -0.30 -11.49
N TYR A 56 14.35 0.38 -10.38
CA TYR A 56 13.46 -0.09 -9.33
C TYR A 56 12.59 1.05 -8.81
N ILE A 57 11.38 0.71 -8.36
CA ILE A 57 10.51 1.65 -7.63
C ILE A 57 10.04 1.04 -6.32
N LEU A 58 10.04 1.86 -5.27
CA LEU A 58 9.31 1.59 -4.03
C LEU A 58 7.97 2.32 -4.09
N ARG A 59 6.89 1.54 -4.16
CA ARG A 59 5.54 2.02 -3.86
C ARG A 59 5.24 1.76 -2.40
N THR A 60 4.89 2.80 -1.65
CA THR A 60 4.59 2.69 -0.21
C THR A 60 3.46 3.61 0.23
N ASP A 61 2.96 3.42 1.44
CA ASP A 61 1.91 4.24 2.06
C ASP A 61 2.48 5.57 2.58
N ALA A 62 1.64 6.60 2.65
CA ALA A 62 2.06 7.94 3.08
C ALA A 62 2.44 8.04 4.57
N ASP A 63 2.06 7.06 5.38
CA ASP A 63 2.37 6.96 6.81
C ASP A 63 3.60 6.08 7.08
N THR A 64 4.62 6.26 6.23
CA THR A 64 5.87 5.51 6.29
C THR A 64 7.07 6.45 6.16
N PHE A 65 8.21 5.99 6.65
CA PHE A 65 9.46 6.73 6.64
C PHE A 65 10.58 5.86 6.09
N LEU A 66 11.39 6.44 5.19
CA LEU A 66 12.68 5.90 4.82
C LEU A 66 13.70 6.25 5.90
N THR A 67 14.65 5.34 6.13
CA THR A 67 15.72 5.52 7.10
C THR A 67 17.08 5.58 6.39
N PRO A 68 18.19 5.90 7.09
CA PRO A 68 19.52 5.82 6.50
C PRO A 68 19.88 4.44 5.93
N ALA A 69 19.29 3.36 6.46
CA ALA A 69 19.51 1.99 5.98
C ALA A 69 19.01 1.77 4.53
N TRP A 70 18.09 2.62 4.07
CA TRP A 70 17.57 2.57 2.70
C TRP A 70 18.67 2.60 1.63
N ASN A 71 19.75 3.37 1.86
CA ASN A 71 20.83 3.56 0.90
C ASN A 71 21.59 2.28 0.54
N GLN A 72 21.46 1.24 1.37
CA GLN A 72 22.12 -0.06 1.18
C GLN A 72 21.10 -1.18 0.91
N TYR A 73 19.81 -0.84 0.79
CA TYR A 73 18.74 -1.81 0.63
C TYR A 73 18.29 -1.92 -0.82
N TYR A 74 18.73 -2.99 -1.48
CA TYR A 74 18.35 -3.33 -2.85
C TYR A 74 17.69 -4.72 -2.88
N PRO A 75 16.58 -4.89 -3.61
CA PRO A 75 15.80 -6.10 -3.55
C PRO A 75 16.33 -7.09 -4.61
N GLU A 76 16.80 -8.27 -4.19
CA GLU A 76 17.22 -9.35 -5.13
C GLU A 76 16.02 -9.93 -5.91
N LEU A 77 14.84 -9.88 -5.29
CA LEU A 77 13.56 -10.31 -5.83
C LEU A 77 12.55 -9.19 -5.63
N TYR A 78 11.44 -9.21 -6.38
CA TYR A 78 10.29 -8.40 -6.02
C TYR A 78 9.98 -8.60 -4.52
N THR A 79 9.98 -7.51 -3.76
CA THR A 79 9.89 -7.57 -2.30
C THR A 79 8.73 -6.73 -1.81
N THR A 80 7.96 -7.28 -0.88
CA THR A 80 6.85 -6.57 -0.24
C THR A 80 7.07 -6.46 1.26
N GLY A 81 6.39 -5.49 1.87
CA GLY A 81 6.17 -5.51 3.31
C GLY A 81 5.25 -6.67 3.72
N LYS A 82 5.00 -6.79 5.03
CA LYS A 82 4.06 -7.78 5.60
C LYS A 82 2.75 -7.13 6.02
N GLY A 83 1.63 -7.69 5.56
CA GLY A 83 0.29 -7.35 6.02
C GLY A 83 -0.16 -8.16 7.24
N GLY A 84 -1.40 -7.93 7.68
CA GLY A 84 -2.01 -8.64 8.82
C GLY A 84 -3.53 -8.74 8.73
N TYR A 85 -4.06 -8.96 7.53
CA TYR A 85 -5.51 -8.95 7.24
C TYR A 85 -6.11 -10.34 6.99
N VAL A 86 -5.28 -11.36 6.81
CA VAL A 86 -5.71 -12.75 6.70
C VAL A 86 -5.55 -13.42 8.06
N SER A 87 -6.63 -13.47 8.82
CA SER A 87 -6.69 -14.04 10.18
C SER A 87 -7.61 -15.26 10.33
N THR A 88 -8.48 -15.52 9.36
CA THR A 88 -9.46 -16.63 9.39
C THR A 88 -9.40 -17.48 8.12
N SER A 89 -9.96 -18.70 8.16
CA SER A 89 -10.13 -19.55 6.96
C SER A 89 -11.07 -18.90 5.95
N GLU A 90 -12.17 -18.29 6.42
CA GLU A 90 -13.12 -17.53 5.60
C GLU A 90 -12.42 -16.49 4.70
N VAL A 91 -11.48 -15.71 5.25
CA VAL A 91 -10.75 -14.72 4.46
C VAL A 91 -9.89 -15.38 3.39
N LYS A 92 -9.20 -16.50 3.72
CA LYS A 92 -8.39 -17.25 2.73
C LYS A 92 -9.25 -17.80 1.61
N GLU A 93 -10.41 -18.36 1.95
CA GLU A 93 -11.37 -18.95 1.02
C GLU A 93 -11.96 -17.88 0.10
N ASN A 94 -12.35 -16.72 0.64
CA ASN A 94 -12.85 -15.61 -0.16
C ASN A 94 -11.80 -15.04 -1.12
N ILE A 95 -10.55 -14.89 -0.68
CA ILE A 95 -9.44 -14.47 -1.54
C ILE A 95 -9.25 -15.46 -2.70
N LYS A 96 -9.25 -16.77 -2.42
CA LYS A 96 -9.14 -17.80 -3.46
C LYS A 96 -10.32 -17.79 -4.41
N ARG A 97 -11.55 -17.72 -3.90
CA ARG A 97 -12.78 -17.59 -4.71
C ARG A 97 -12.71 -16.40 -5.66
N VAL A 98 -12.28 -15.24 -5.18
CA VAL A 98 -12.15 -14.04 -6.02
C VAL A 98 -11.07 -14.23 -7.07
N ALA A 99 -9.94 -14.86 -6.75
CA ALA A 99 -8.92 -15.20 -7.75
C ALA A 99 -9.51 -16.12 -8.85
N GLU A 100 -10.20 -17.18 -8.47
CA GLU A 100 -10.84 -18.16 -9.38
C GLU A 100 -11.88 -17.51 -10.30
N ILE A 101 -12.80 -16.70 -9.75
CA ILE A 101 -13.82 -15.97 -10.54
C ILE A 101 -13.16 -15.06 -11.59
N ARG A 102 -11.97 -14.53 -11.30
CA ARG A 102 -11.22 -13.65 -12.20
C ARG A 102 -10.24 -14.40 -13.11
N GLY A 103 -10.21 -15.73 -13.07
CA GLY A 103 -9.27 -16.55 -13.85
C GLY A 103 -7.81 -16.35 -13.45
N LEU A 104 -7.56 -15.99 -12.18
CA LEU A 104 -6.23 -15.70 -11.64
C LEU A 104 -5.77 -16.85 -10.75
N ILE A 105 -4.45 -17.04 -10.70
CA ILE A 105 -3.82 -18.09 -9.90
C ILE A 105 -3.41 -17.51 -8.54
N HIS A 106 -3.97 -18.06 -7.46
CA HIS A 106 -3.50 -17.77 -6.10
C HIS A 106 -2.57 -18.89 -5.62
N LYS A 107 -1.31 -18.56 -5.27
CA LYS A 107 -0.26 -19.53 -4.89
C LYS A 107 -0.21 -19.81 -3.39
N GLY A 108 -1.26 -19.45 -2.65
CA GLY A 108 -1.34 -19.64 -1.20
C GLY A 108 -0.46 -18.70 -0.38
N ARG A 109 0.14 -17.67 -1.00
CA ARG A 109 0.91 -16.66 -0.27
C ARG A 109 -0.05 -15.60 0.26
N HIS A 110 -0.11 -15.48 1.58
CA HIS A 110 -1.06 -14.61 2.27
C HIS A 110 -0.36 -13.51 3.06
N ASN A 111 -1.12 -12.47 3.43
CA ASN A 111 -0.65 -11.32 4.20
C ASN A 111 0.46 -10.54 3.48
N ILE A 112 0.32 -10.37 2.16
CA ILE A 112 1.20 -9.51 1.36
C ILE A 112 0.91 -8.04 1.72
N GLY A 113 1.95 -7.29 2.08
CA GLY A 113 1.83 -5.89 2.52
C GLY A 113 1.56 -4.89 1.39
N ALA A 114 1.26 -3.65 1.76
CA ALA A 114 0.96 -2.57 0.81
C ALA A 114 2.21 -1.90 0.21
N ALA A 115 3.38 -2.08 0.83
CA ALA A 115 4.65 -1.65 0.26
C ALA A 115 5.16 -2.69 -0.75
N HIS A 116 5.53 -2.24 -1.95
CA HIS A 116 6.06 -3.06 -3.04
C HIS A 116 7.34 -2.42 -3.56
N TYR A 117 8.41 -3.21 -3.65
CA TYR A 117 9.71 -2.80 -4.15
C TYR A 117 10.17 -3.77 -5.23
N GLY A 118 10.37 -3.29 -6.44
CA GLY A 118 10.76 -4.12 -7.57
C GLY A 118 10.85 -3.35 -8.89
N PRO A 119 11.04 -4.06 -10.00
CA PRO A 119 11.07 -3.47 -11.33
C PRO A 119 9.75 -2.74 -11.64
N PRO A 120 9.78 -1.53 -12.26
CA PRO A 120 8.58 -0.74 -12.48
C PRO A 120 7.49 -1.48 -13.25
N HIS A 121 7.85 -2.15 -14.33
CA HIS A 121 6.88 -2.87 -15.17
C HIS A 121 6.11 -3.95 -14.39
N GLU A 122 6.74 -4.62 -13.43
CA GLU A 122 6.08 -5.61 -12.57
C GLU A 122 5.16 -4.93 -11.54
N VAL A 123 5.66 -3.88 -10.87
CA VAL A 123 4.87 -3.12 -9.88
C VAL A 123 3.64 -2.48 -10.52
N ILE A 124 3.78 -1.91 -11.72
CA ILE A 124 2.70 -1.34 -12.52
C ILE A 124 1.68 -2.43 -12.90
N ARG A 125 2.14 -3.56 -13.46
CA ARG A 125 1.26 -4.67 -13.88
C ARG A 125 0.45 -5.23 -12.71
N VAL A 126 1.10 -5.45 -11.55
CA VAL A 126 0.43 -5.89 -10.32
C VAL A 126 -0.61 -4.87 -9.88
N SER A 127 -0.24 -3.59 -9.82
CA SER A 127 -1.13 -2.52 -9.34
C SER A 127 -2.35 -2.32 -10.25
N GLN A 128 -2.16 -2.36 -11.57
CA GLN A 128 -3.25 -2.27 -12.54
C GLN A 128 -4.25 -3.41 -12.39
N GLN A 129 -3.77 -4.63 -12.14
CA GLN A 129 -4.65 -5.77 -11.88
C GLN A 129 -5.31 -5.69 -10.52
N ALA A 130 -4.60 -5.20 -9.50
CA ALA A 130 -5.18 -4.92 -8.20
C ALA A 130 -6.35 -3.91 -8.32
N VAL A 131 -6.24 -2.87 -9.15
CA VAL A 131 -7.36 -1.94 -9.43
C VAL A 131 -8.58 -2.68 -9.99
N LYS A 132 -8.40 -3.59 -10.96
CA LYS A 132 -9.50 -4.37 -11.54
C LYS A 132 -10.20 -5.24 -10.49
N ILE A 133 -9.41 -5.90 -9.63
CA ILE A 133 -9.93 -6.76 -8.56
C ILE A 133 -10.62 -5.93 -7.48
N ALA A 134 -10.04 -4.79 -7.08
CA ALA A 134 -10.64 -3.87 -6.13
C ALA A 134 -12.00 -3.35 -6.61
N LYS A 135 -12.11 -2.98 -7.90
CA LYS A 135 -13.38 -2.57 -8.51
C LYS A 135 -14.42 -3.70 -8.48
N TYR A 136 -14.02 -4.95 -8.73
CA TYR A 136 -14.91 -6.10 -8.59
C TYR A 136 -15.41 -6.25 -7.15
N LEU A 137 -14.49 -6.25 -6.18
CA LEU A 137 -14.82 -6.37 -4.75
C LEU A 137 -15.79 -5.27 -4.30
N LEU A 138 -15.58 -4.03 -4.75
CA LEU A 138 -16.44 -2.91 -4.42
C LEU A 138 -17.85 -3.01 -5.02
N THR A 139 -17.98 -3.60 -6.21
CA THR A 139 -19.26 -3.70 -6.93
C THR A 139 -20.01 -5.01 -6.71
N HIS A 140 -19.38 -6.00 -6.07
CA HIS A 140 -19.98 -7.32 -5.82
C HIS A 140 -19.97 -7.63 -4.33
N ASP A 141 -18.82 -8.01 -3.78
CA ASP A 141 -18.69 -8.48 -2.40
C ASP A 141 -19.04 -7.42 -1.36
N PHE A 142 -18.71 -6.15 -1.63
CA PHE A 142 -18.85 -5.05 -0.69
C PHE A 142 -19.76 -3.92 -1.19
N LYS A 143 -20.62 -4.22 -2.17
CA LYS A 143 -21.54 -3.24 -2.75
C LYS A 143 -22.49 -2.67 -1.71
N ASP A 144 -23.14 -3.56 -0.97
CA ASP A 144 -24.23 -3.23 -0.05
C ASP A 144 -23.78 -3.22 1.43
N GLN A 145 -22.71 -3.95 1.77
CA GLN A 145 -22.19 -4.03 3.13
C GLN A 145 -20.66 -4.04 3.18
N LYS A 146 -20.10 -3.52 4.26
CA LYS A 146 -18.64 -3.50 4.47
C LYS A 146 -18.08 -4.80 5.06
N GLY A 147 -18.91 -5.75 5.48
CA GLY A 147 -18.48 -6.93 6.23
C GLY A 147 -17.96 -6.59 7.63
N LYS A 148 -17.33 -7.55 8.32
CA LYS A 148 -16.92 -7.42 9.72
C LYS A 148 -15.43 -7.72 9.92
N TRP A 149 -14.77 -6.91 10.73
CA TRP A 149 -13.40 -7.16 11.19
C TRP A 149 -13.39 -7.81 12.59
N PRO A 150 -12.49 -8.77 12.88
CA PRO A 150 -11.62 -9.49 11.93
C PRO A 150 -12.45 -10.50 11.12
N GLY A 151 -12.30 -10.50 9.79
CA GLY A 151 -13.12 -11.31 8.86
C GLY A 151 -13.07 -10.76 7.43
N TRP A 152 -13.99 -11.18 6.57
CA TRP A 152 -14.13 -10.60 5.22
C TRP A 152 -14.62 -9.15 5.32
N TYR A 153 -13.72 -8.20 5.15
CA TYR A 153 -13.96 -6.79 5.48
C TYR A 153 -13.49 -5.83 4.37
N GLY A 154 -14.41 -5.00 3.90
CA GLY A 154 -14.21 -4.05 2.80
C GLY A 154 -13.21 -2.93 3.12
N GLY A 155 -12.83 -2.72 4.38
CA GLY A 155 -11.83 -1.71 4.73
C GLY A 155 -10.44 -2.00 4.16
N VAL A 156 -10.13 -3.28 3.89
CA VAL A 156 -8.81 -3.75 3.44
C VAL A 156 -8.81 -4.29 1.99
N ILE A 157 -9.74 -3.84 1.15
CA ILE A 157 -9.86 -4.25 -0.28
C ILE A 157 -8.54 -4.09 -1.06
N ASN A 158 -7.80 -3.01 -0.83
CA ASN A 158 -6.49 -2.83 -1.47
C ASN A 158 -5.51 -3.95 -1.11
N MET A 159 -5.59 -4.51 0.09
CA MET A 159 -4.73 -5.61 0.51
C MET A 159 -5.10 -6.92 -0.20
N TYR A 160 -6.39 -7.28 -0.20
CA TYR A 160 -6.89 -8.47 -0.91
C TYR A 160 -6.55 -8.44 -2.40
N SER A 161 -6.78 -7.29 -3.04
CA SER A 161 -6.56 -7.12 -4.48
C SER A 161 -5.08 -7.19 -4.87
N ASN A 162 -4.19 -6.54 -4.10
CA ASN A 162 -2.74 -6.65 -4.31
C ASN A 162 -2.26 -8.08 -4.08
N GLU A 163 -2.76 -8.78 -3.07
CA GLU A 163 -2.36 -10.17 -2.81
C GLU A 163 -2.70 -11.10 -3.98
N ILE A 164 -3.93 -11.00 -4.49
CA ILE A 164 -4.38 -11.82 -5.62
C ILE A 164 -3.55 -11.52 -6.86
N ALA A 165 -3.32 -10.24 -7.18
CA ALA A 165 -2.51 -9.83 -8.33
C ALA A 165 -1.05 -10.32 -8.22
N MET A 166 -0.45 -10.17 -7.03
CA MET A 166 0.92 -10.62 -6.74
C MET A 166 1.09 -12.12 -6.92
N ASN A 167 0.19 -12.90 -6.31
CA ASN A 167 0.23 -14.36 -6.44
C ASN A 167 0.16 -14.80 -7.90
N HIS A 168 -0.61 -14.09 -8.72
CA HIS A 168 -0.75 -14.42 -10.14
C HIS A 168 0.49 -14.05 -10.95
N TYR A 169 0.95 -12.79 -10.89
CA TYR A 169 1.97 -12.30 -11.81
C TYR A 169 3.40 -12.53 -11.40
N ILE A 170 3.70 -12.56 -10.11
CA ILE A 170 5.08 -12.60 -9.64
C ILE A 170 5.42 -14.05 -9.29
N PRO A 171 6.31 -14.73 -10.05
CA PRO A 171 6.64 -16.13 -9.82
C PRO A 171 7.19 -16.35 -8.41
N ASN A 172 8.20 -15.54 -8.06
CA ASN A 172 8.92 -15.58 -6.80
C ASN A 172 9.05 -14.17 -6.23
N PHE A 173 8.69 -14.00 -4.96
CA PHE A 173 8.82 -12.72 -4.26
C PHE A 173 9.11 -12.94 -2.77
N LYS A 174 9.75 -11.95 -2.16
CA LYS A 174 10.08 -11.92 -0.74
C LYS A 174 9.04 -11.08 0.02
N ILE A 175 8.62 -11.56 1.19
CA ILE A 175 7.90 -10.74 2.17
C ILE A 175 8.91 -10.37 3.25
N ASP A 176 9.45 -9.15 3.19
CA ASP A 176 10.53 -8.69 4.07
C ASP A 176 10.00 -7.83 5.21
N LYS A 177 9.48 -8.48 6.25
CA LYS A 177 8.95 -7.81 7.45
C LYS A 177 10.02 -7.07 8.28
N MET A 178 11.30 -7.32 7.99
CA MET A 178 12.41 -6.74 8.78
C MET A 178 12.89 -5.43 8.17
N ASN A 179 12.85 -5.29 6.85
CA ASN A 179 13.31 -4.07 6.18
C ASN A 179 12.18 -3.21 5.61
N LEU A 180 11.08 -3.83 5.16
CA LEU A 180 9.94 -3.11 4.62
C LEU A 180 8.77 -3.14 5.59
N VAL A 181 8.37 -1.95 6.03
CA VAL A 181 7.20 -1.72 6.90
C VAL A 181 7.51 -2.20 8.33
N PHE A 182 8.72 -1.90 8.80
CA PHE A 182 9.14 -2.21 10.15
C PHE A 182 8.35 -1.37 11.17
N LEU A 183 8.13 -1.93 12.36
CA LEU A 183 7.25 -1.31 13.36
C LEU A 183 7.94 -0.10 14.00
N ASN A 184 7.29 1.07 13.94
CA ASN A 184 7.77 2.30 14.59
C ASN A 184 7.82 2.21 16.13
N THR A 185 7.19 1.20 16.74
CA THR A 185 7.20 0.95 18.19
C THR A 185 8.37 0.07 18.63
N SER A 186 9.22 -0.37 17.71
CA SER A 186 10.41 -1.13 18.04
C SER A 186 11.46 -0.24 18.72
N SER A 187 12.24 -0.82 19.63
CA SER A 187 13.44 -0.18 20.19
C SER A 187 14.70 -0.43 19.35
N ASP A 188 14.58 -1.14 18.22
CA ASP A 188 15.69 -1.39 17.31
C ASP A 188 16.10 -0.12 16.55
N SER A 189 17.36 -0.06 16.14
CA SER A 189 17.93 1.12 15.50
C SER A 189 17.33 1.33 14.11
N VAL A 190 16.99 2.59 13.78
CA VAL A 190 16.56 2.98 12.42
C VAL A 190 17.64 2.69 11.36
N HIS A 191 18.89 2.51 11.76
CA HIS A 191 19.99 2.10 10.88
C HIS A 191 19.93 0.63 10.45
N ASN A 192 19.05 -0.19 11.04
CA ASN A 192 18.91 -1.61 10.73
C ASN A 192 17.70 -1.92 9.83
N HIS A 193 16.82 -0.95 9.59
CA HIS A 193 15.55 -1.17 8.89
C HIS A 193 15.33 -0.10 7.85
N ALA A 194 15.26 -0.47 6.57
CA ALA A 194 15.19 0.48 5.46
C ALA A 194 13.93 1.37 5.46
N HIS A 195 12.82 0.84 5.96
CA HIS A 195 11.51 1.46 5.81
C HIS A 195 10.60 1.15 7.00
N ILE A 196 10.21 2.20 7.73
CA ILE A 196 9.39 2.14 8.95
C ILE A 196 7.96 2.52 8.62
N HIS A 197 6.99 1.86 9.25
CA HIS A 197 5.57 2.19 9.13
C HIS A 197 4.99 2.60 10.48
N CYS A 198 4.21 3.67 10.46
CA CYS A 198 3.52 4.19 11.63
C CYS A 198 2.32 3.31 11.98
N TRP A 199 2.55 2.30 12.82
CA TRP A 199 1.49 1.40 13.26
C TRP A 199 0.46 2.12 14.13
N HIS A 200 -0.73 1.53 14.25
CA HIS A 200 -1.85 2.12 15.00
C HIS A 200 -1.60 1.96 16.50
N THR A 201 -0.74 2.80 17.05
CA THR A 201 -0.50 2.90 18.49
C THR A 201 -0.97 4.25 19.02
N LYS A 202 -1.22 4.31 20.33
CA LYS A 202 -1.39 5.57 21.07
C LYS A 202 -0.07 6.03 21.69
N ASP A 203 0.95 5.19 21.66
CA ASP A 203 2.25 5.37 22.29
C ASP A 203 3.26 5.86 21.24
N ILE A 204 4.12 6.82 21.61
CA ILE A 204 5.13 7.46 20.75
C ILE A 204 4.52 8.34 19.62
N PHE A 205 4.09 7.75 18.50
CA PHE A 205 3.49 8.45 17.36
C PHE A 205 2.20 7.75 16.89
N SER A 206 1.09 8.49 16.86
CA SER A 206 -0.23 8.00 16.47
C SER A 206 -0.74 8.73 15.23
N LYS A 207 -0.85 8.03 14.11
CA LYS A 207 -1.32 8.64 12.86
C LYS A 207 -2.74 9.21 12.95
N PHE A 208 -3.61 8.60 13.76
CA PHE A 208 -4.97 9.12 13.98
C PHE A 208 -4.98 10.43 14.76
N ARG A 209 -4.02 10.62 15.68
CA ARG A 209 -3.85 11.90 16.39
C ARG A 209 -3.22 12.94 15.48
N PHE A 210 -2.27 12.53 14.62
CA PHE A 210 -1.69 13.37 13.58
C PHE A 210 -2.74 13.89 12.59
N GLU A 211 -3.61 13.01 12.08
CA GLU A 211 -4.73 13.39 11.20
C GLU A 211 -5.70 14.40 11.86
N ARG A 212 -5.79 14.42 13.20
CA ARG A 212 -6.61 15.36 13.97
C ARG A 212 -5.88 16.65 14.37
N GLY A 213 -4.63 16.86 13.92
CA GLY A 213 -3.83 18.04 14.25
C GLY A 213 -3.31 18.07 15.69
N GLU A 214 -3.35 16.95 16.41
CA GLU A 214 -2.93 16.91 17.83
C GLU A 214 -1.41 17.11 18.00
N TYR A 215 -0.62 16.93 16.93
CA TYR A 215 0.82 17.15 16.93
C TYR A 215 1.23 18.57 16.48
N ASP A 216 0.29 19.39 15.96
CA ASP A 216 0.59 20.72 15.41
C ASP A 216 1.16 21.70 16.45
N ARG A 217 1.00 21.36 17.74
CA ARG A 217 1.42 22.16 18.89
C ARG A 217 2.64 21.60 19.62
N ILE A 218 3.17 20.45 19.20
CA ILE A 218 4.33 19.84 19.84
C ILE A 218 5.59 20.50 19.25
N ARG A 219 6.39 21.14 20.10
CA ARG A 219 7.66 21.76 19.70
C ARG A 219 8.74 20.69 19.64
N ASN A 220 9.65 20.78 18.67
CA ASN A 220 10.79 19.84 18.50
C ASN A 220 11.62 19.65 19.78
N GLU A 221 11.62 20.64 20.68
CA GLU A 221 12.36 20.64 21.95
C GLU A 221 11.82 19.65 22.99
N GLU A 222 10.61 19.11 22.81
CA GLU A 222 9.97 18.17 23.74
C GLU A 222 10.38 16.71 23.50
N PHE A 223 11.09 16.41 22.41
CA PHE A 223 11.70 15.11 22.15
C PHE A 223 13.15 15.10 22.67
N ARG A 224 13.33 15.02 23.99
CA ARG A 224 14.63 14.67 24.58
C ARG A 224 14.69 13.15 24.74
N TYR A 225 15.61 12.53 24.00
CA TYR A 225 16.02 11.13 24.19
C TYR A 225 16.80 10.96 25.49
#